data_AF-A0A1H2LA08-F1
#
_entry.id   AF-A0A1H2LA08-F1
#
_cell.length_a   1.000
_cell.length_b   1.000
_cell.length_c   1.000
_cell.angle_alpha   90.00
_cell.angle_beta   90.00
_cell.angle_gamma   90.00
#
_symmetry.space_group_name_H-M   'P 1'
#
loop_
_entity.id
_entity.type
_entity.pdbx_description
1 polymer ?
#
loop_
_entity_poly.entity_id
_entity_poly.type
_entity_poly.pdbx_seq_one_letter_code
_entity_poly.pdbx_strand_id
1 'polypeptide(L)'
;MAESGGRPRRAGLGAPQLTLAGSAAGAVVLAVLAAGGFDPLEKPETDIAPLAAGETVDLGPFELTVDRLRVVDELPGISEGDDDTRVLALVATVEATGTATEYGALLSGSVALDGVPGVTADGDGSEPVPADAVHVMADGTRLDAVQPGLEYEVALVWEQDARADVPAEARLVLVGRTLRESSIDHTQEWLDPLPVAAGDLEVTAPPPSEDES
;
A
#
# COMPACT_ATOMS: atom_id res chain seq x y z
N MET A 1 77.22 -28.00 -16.80
CA MET A 1 77.25 -27.79 -15.34
C MET A 1 75.88 -27.19 -14.99
N ALA A 2 74.83 -28.00 -14.92
CA ALA A 2 74.40 -28.91 -13.83
C ALA A 2 73.83 -28.15 -12.62
N GLU A 3 72.75 -28.70 -12.04
CA GLU A 3 71.86 -28.24 -10.93
C GLU A 3 70.52 -27.68 -11.46
N SER A 4 69.36 -28.34 -11.44
CA SER A 4 68.75 -29.44 -10.65
C SER A 4 68.52 -29.16 -9.16
N GLY A 5 67.23 -29.03 -8.78
CA GLY A 5 66.71 -29.12 -7.41
C GLY A 5 65.81 -27.92 -7.05
N GLY A 6 64.58 -28.02 -6.57
CA GLY A 6 63.73 -29.14 -6.18
C GLY A 6 62.30 -28.63 -5.91
N ARG A 7 61.31 -29.52 -6.02
CA ARG A 7 59.93 -29.36 -5.51
C ARG A 7 59.94 -29.67 -3.99
N PRO A 8 58.80 -29.74 -3.26
CA PRO A 8 57.63 -28.85 -3.08
C PRO A 8 57.32 -28.64 -1.57
N ARG A 9 56.66 -27.55 -1.16
CA ARG A 9 55.97 -27.41 0.15
C ARG A 9 54.94 -26.29 0.03
N ARG A 10 53.77 -26.25 0.66
CA ARG A 10 52.84 -27.19 1.29
C ARG A 10 51.59 -26.31 1.54
N ALA A 11 50.42 -26.91 1.49
CA ALA A 11 49.12 -26.29 1.74
C ALA A 11 49.07 -25.37 2.98
N GLY A 12 48.28 -24.31 2.86
CA GLY A 12 47.78 -23.49 3.96
C GLY A 12 46.48 -22.84 3.55
N LEU A 13 45.37 -23.56 3.76
CA LEU A 13 44.01 -23.02 3.76
C LEU A 13 43.92 -21.88 4.77
N GLY A 14 43.57 -20.69 4.32
CA GLY A 14 43.18 -19.56 5.15
C GLY A 14 41.92 -18.94 4.57
N ALA A 15 40.77 -19.56 4.83
CA ALA A 15 39.49 -18.90 4.62
C ALA A 15 39.36 -17.81 5.71
N PRO A 16 39.06 -16.54 5.36
CA PRO A 16 38.77 -15.55 6.36
C PRO A 16 37.42 -15.90 7.01
N GLN A 17 37.47 -16.29 8.28
CA GLN A 17 36.31 -16.39 9.14
C GLN A 17 35.88 -14.96 9.47
N LEU A 18 34.93 -14.41 8.71
CA LEU A 18 34.24 -13.19 9.11
C LEU A 18 33.17 -13.57 10.12
N THR A 19 33.52 -13.33 11.37
CA THR A 19 32.68 -13.41 12.55
C THR A 19 31.42 -12.57 12.39
N LEU A 20 30.27 -13.22 12.58
CA LEU A 20 28.97 -12.59 12.76
C LEU A 20 29.00 -11.79 14.07
N ALA A 21 29.00 -10.46 13.97
CA ALA A 21 28.78 -9.56 15.10
C ALA A 21 27.61 -8.64 14.72
N GLY A 22 26.57 -8.66 15.54
CA GLY A 22 25.26 -8.11 15.22
C GLY A 22 25.21 -6.58 15.11
N SER A 23 24.20 -6.12 14.38
CA SER A 23 23.50 -4.86 14.60
C SER A 23 22.16 -4.97 13.88
N ALA A 24 21.07 -4.76 14.62
CA ALA A 24 19.74 -4.60 14.07
C ALA A 24 19.71 -3.28 13.28
N ALA A 25 19.57 -3.38 11.96
CA ALA A 25 19.32 -2.27 11.05
C ALA A 25 18.69 -2.85 9.77
N GLY A 26 17.66 -2.17 9.26
CA GLY A 26 16.71 -2.65 8.26
C GLY A 26 17.31 -3.34 7.04
N ALA A 27 16.65 -4.42 6.63
CA ALA A 27 17.00 -5.16 5.43
C ALA A 27 16.59 -4.37 4.19
N VAL A 28 17.50 -3.58 3.62
CA VAL A 28 17.36 -3.07 2.26
C VAL A 28 17.84 -4.17 1.30
N VAL A 29 16.89 -4.87 0.66
CA VAL A 29 17.20 -5.83 -0.40
C VAL A 29 17.35 -5.06 -1.71
N LEU A 30 18.60 -4.70 -2.05
CA LEU A 30 18.96 -4.16 -3.36
C LEU A 30 19.29 -5.34 -4.30
N ALA A 31 18.29 -5.81 -5.04
CA ALA A 31 18.49 -6.81 -6.09
C ALA A 31 18.98 -6.14 -7.38
N VAL A 32 20.27 -6.32 -7.71
CA VAL A 32 20.80 -5.97 -9.04
C VAL A 32 20.64 -7.17 -9.95
N LEU A 33 19.68 -7.12 -10.88
CA LEU A 33 19.57 -8.09 -11.97
C LEU A 33 20.05 -7.45 -13.29
N ALA A 34 21.26 -7.81 -13.69
CA ALA A 34 21.76 -7.59 -15.04
C ALA A 34 21.80 -8.94 -15.78
N ALA A 35 20.80 -9.21 -16.61
CA ALA A 35 20.87 -10.22 -17.67
C ALA A 35 19.80 -9.94 -18.72
N GLY A 36 20.24 -9.64 -19.95
CA GLY A 36 19.37 -9.36 -21.08
C GLY A 36 18.83 -10.63 -21.76
N GLY A 37 17.59 -10.52 -22.22
CA GLY A 37 16.91 -11.45 -23.12
C GLY A 37 15.53 -10.90 -23.43
N PHE A 38 15.30 -10.46 -24.67
CA PHE A 38 13.97 -10.02 -25.13
C PHE A 38 13.12 -11.28 -25.40
N ASP A 39 12.39 -11.72 -24.38
CA ASP A 39 11.27 -12.67 -24.51
C ASP A 39 9.97 -11.87 -24.68
N PRO A 40 9.06 -12.22 -25.61
CA PRO A 40 7.80 -11.50 -25.80
C PRO A 40 6.87 -11.58 -24.57
N LEU A 41 7.01 -10.60 -23.69
CA LEU A 41 6.04 -10.08 -22.72
C LEU A 41 5.12 -11.14 -22.08
N GLU A 42 5.71 -12.08 -21.35
CA GLU A 42 5.07 -12.50 -20.11
C GLU A 42 4.93 -11.23 -19.27
N LYS A 43 3.68 -10.77 -19.08
CA LYS A 43 3.37 -9.72 -18.12
C LYS A 43 3.93 -10.26 -16.80
N PRO A 44 5.00 -9.68 -16.23
CA PRO A 44 5.59 -10.25 -15.03
C PRO A 44 4.45 -10.41 -14.03
N GLU A 45 4.30 -11.60 -13.46
CA GLU A 45 3.49 -11.76 -12.26
C GLU A 45 4.13 -10.80 -11.27
N THR A 46 3.53 -9.61 -11.11
CA THR A 46 3.94 -8.68 -10.08
C THR A 46 3.66 -9.44 -8.80
N ASP A 47 4.72 -9.87 -8.11
CA ASP A 47 4.61 -10.47 -6.79
C ASP A 47 3.93 -9.43 -5.88
N ILE A 48 2.63 -9.58 -5.67
CA ILE A 48 1.85 -8.74 -4.76
C ILE A 48 2.24 -9.17 -3.35
N ALA A 49 2.81 -8.26 -2.57
CA ALA A 49 3.18 -8.54 -1.19
C ALA A 49 1.93 -8.83 -0.34
N PRO A 50 2.00 -9.76 0.63
CA PRO A 50 0.93 -9.90 1.60
C PRO A 50 0.86 -8.62 2.44
N LEU A 51 -0.35 -8.11 2.66
CA LEU A 51 -0.60 -6.98 3.55
C LEU A 51 -0.99 -7.47 4.95
N ALA A 52 -0.38 -6.88 5.98
CA ALA A 52 -0.81 -7.03 7.36
C ALA A 52 -1.09 -5.65 7.98
N ALA A 53 -2.09 -5.57 8.86
CA ALA A 53 -2.34 -4.36 9.63
C ALA A 53 -1.13 -4.00 10.52
N GLY A 54 -0.83 -2.71 10.62
CA GLY A 54 0.31 -2.13 11.31
C GLY A 54 1.61 -2.12 10.50
N GLU A 55 1.63 -2.69 9.29
CA GLU A 55 2.78 -2.62 8.39
C GLU A 55 2.72 -1.37 7.50
N THR A 56 3.85 -0.65 7.42
CA THR A 56 4.02 0.49 6.51
C THR A 56 4.41 -0.01 5.13
N VAL A 57 3.66 0.42 4.11
CA VAL A 57 3.88 0.08 2.71
C VAL A 57 4.23 1.34 1.92
N ASP A 58 5.30 1.27 1.15
CA ASP A 58 5.69 2.31 0.19
C ASP A 58 4.87 2.15 -1.10
N LEU A 59 4.07 3.17 -1.41
CA LEU A 59 3.21 3.22 -2.59
C LEU A 59 3.83 4.06 -3.72
N GLY A 60 5.02 4.63 -3.52
CA GLY A 60 5.61 5.63 -4.39
C GLY A 60 5.36 7.04 -3.84
N PRO A 61 4.21 7.69 -4.08
CA PRO A 61 3.93 9.03 -3.56
C PRO A 61 3.72 9.07 -2.05
N PHE A 62 3.40 7.93 -1.44
CA PHE A 62 2.99 7.83 -0.04
C PHE A 62 3.64 6.64 0.66
N GLU A 63 3.99 6.82 1.93
CA GLU A 63 4.10 5.72 2.89
C GLU A 63 2.76 5.61 3.60
N LEU A 64 2.17 4.41 3.59
CA LEU A 64 0.86 4.16 4.19
C LEU A 64 0.93 3.00 5.18
N THR A 65 0.45 3.23 6.39
CA THR A 65 0.31 2.21 7.44
C THR A 65 -1.17 1.95 7.68
N VAL A 66 -1.62 0.73 7.41
CA VAL A 66 -3.02 0.34 7.61
C VAL A 66 -3.27 -0.02 9.07
N ASP A 67 -4.24 0.59 9.73
CA ASP A 67 -4.56 0.28 11.13
C ASP A 67 -5.73 -0.69 11.27
N ARG A 68 -6.90 -0.33 10.74
CA ARG A 68 -8.14 -1.12 10.89
C ARG A 68 -9.20 -0.70 9.89
N LEU A 69 -10.10 -1.62 9.57
CA LEU A 69 -11.30 -1.38 8.76
C LEU A 69 -12.56 -1.55 9.62
N ARG A 70 -13.49 -0.61 9.50
CA ARG A 70 -14.75 -0.63 10.28
C ARG A 70 -15.93 -0.15 9.48
N VAL A 71 -17.13 -0.60 9.86
CA VAL A 71 -18.38 -0.01 9.40
C VAL A 71 -18.70 1.22 10.25
N VAL A 72 -19.18 2.27 9.61
CA VAL A 72 -19.67 3.49 10.23
C VAL A 72 -21.06 3.78 9.66
N ASP A 73 -22.02 4.02 10.54
CA ASP A 73 -23.42 4.24 10.14
C ASP A 73 -23.62 5.63 9.53
N GLU A 74 -22.91 6.65 10.03
CA GLU A 74 -23.04 8.03 9.57
C GLU A 74 -21.68 8.73 9.46
N LEU A 75 -21.49 9.46 8.35
CA LEU A 75 -20.34 10.33 8.11
C LEU A 75 -20.85 11.60 7.43
N PRO A 76 -21.00 12.72 8.17
CA PRO A 76 -21.57 13.95 7.64
C PRO A 76 -20.89 14.43 6.35
N GLY A 77 -21.66 14.54 5.27
CA GLY A 77 -21.17 14.93 3.94
C GLY A 77 -20.67 13.79 3.05
N ILE A 78 -20.72 12.54 3.52
CA ILE A 78 -20.46 11.31 2.74
C ILE A 78 -21.68 10.39 2.78
N SER A 79 -22.12 9.96 3.96
CA SER A 79 -23.40 9.27 4.15
C SER A 79 -24.17 9.98 5.25
N GLU A 80 -25.34 10.52 4.90
CA GLU A 80 -26.23 11.22 5.84
C GLU A 80 -27.06 10.26 6.71
N GLY A 81 -26.71 8.97 6.75
CA GLY A 81 -27.42 7.97 7.56
C GLY A 81 -28.75 7.51 6.94
N ASP A 82 -28.87 7.55 5.62
CA ASP A 82 -30.04 7.04 4.94
C ASP A 82 -30.05 5.50 4.98
N ASP A 83 -31.22 4.87 5.18
CA ASP A 83 -31.41 3.41 5.30
C ASP A 83 -30.88 2.59 4.10
N ASP A 84 -30.42 3.26 3.04
CA ASP A 84 -29.98 2.67 1.79
C ASP A 84 -28.45 2.50 1.70
N THR A 85 -27.66 3.22 2.51
CA THR A 85 -26.19 3.23 2.39
C THR A 85 -25.50 3.24 3.75
N ARG A 86 -24.39 2.52 3.86
CA ARG A 86 -23.48 2.55 5.02
C ARG A 86 -22.06 2.81 4.55
N VAL A 87 -21.18 3.20 5.47
CA VAL A 87 -19.79 3.53 5.12
C VAL A 87 -18.84 2.47 5.66
N LEU A 88 -17.93 1.99 4.81
CA LEU A 88 -16.72 1.29 5.24
C LEU A 88 -15.60 2.32 5.36
N ALA A 89 -14.95 2.38 6.52
CA ALA A 89 -13.88 3.33 6.81
C ALA A 89 -12.60 2.59 7.20
N LEU A 90 -11.57 2.70 6.37
CA LEU A 90 -10.21 2.28 6.67
C LEU A 90 -9.49 3.41 7.42
N VAL A 91 -9.10 3.15 8.66
CA VAL A 91 -8.19 4.02 9.40
C VAL A 91 -6.77 3.66 9.02
N ALA A 92 -5.99 4.67 8.64
CA ALA A 92 -4.59 4.52 8.26
C ALA A 92 -3.79 5.77 8.63
N THR A 93 -2.48 5.60 8.71
CA THR A 93 -1.52 6.69 8.81
C THR A 93 -0.83 6.88 7.45
N VAL A 94 -0.70 8.12 6.98
CA VAL A 94 -0.08 8.43 5.69
C VAL A 94 0.90 9.60 5.77
N GLU A 95 2.02 9.48 5.06
CA GLU A 95 2.98 10.55 4.82
C GLU A 95 3.35 10.60 3.32
N ALA A 96 3.55 11.79 2.77
CA ALA A 96 4.08 11.94 1.40
C ALA A 96 5.60 11.74 1.39
N THR A 97 6.10 10.88 0.49
CA THR A 97 7.53 10.52 0.38
C THR A 97 8.40 11.59 -0.28
N GLY A 98 7.77 12.47 -1.06
CA GLY A 98 8.43 13.44 -1.91
C GLY A 98 8.74 14.77 -1.22
N THR A 99 9.10 15.77 -2.04
CA THR A 99 9.27 17.17 -1.60
C THR A 99 8.19 18.10 -2.15
N ALA A 100 7.27 17.56 -2.94
CA ALA A 100 6.13 18.25 -3.52
C ALA A 100 4.84 17.82 -2.82
N THR A 101 3.86 18.71 -2.79
CA THR A 101 2.50 18.40 -2.38
C THR A 101 1.88 17.37 -3.32
N GLU A 102 1.33 16.30 -2.74
CA GLU A 102 0.58 15.29 -3.48
C GLU A 102 -0.94 15.51 -3.33
N TYR A 103 -1.72 15.00 -4.27
CA TYR A 103 -3.18 15.17 -4.27
C TYR A 103 -3.89 14.07 -3.46
N GLY A 104 -4.92 14.42 -2.70
CA GLY A 104 -5.76 13.45 -2.00
C GLY A 104 -6.50 12.49 -2.95
N ALA A 105 -6.78 12.93 -4.18
CA ALA A 105 -7.30 12.07 -5.25
C ALA A 105 -6.31 10.96 -5.65
N LEU A 106 -5.01 11.23 -5.59
CA LEU A 106 -3.97 10.24 -5.85
C LEU A 106 -3.92 9.20 -4.73
N LEU A 107 -4.08 9.64 -3.48
CA LEU A 107 -4.12 8.77 -2.29
C LEU A 107 -5.36 7.86 -2.29
N SER A 108 -6.56 8.42 -2.51
CA SER A 108 -7.79 7.62 -2.64
C SER A 108 -7.69 6.58 -3.75
N GLY A 109 -7.12 6.95 -4.91
CA GLY A 109 -6.84 6.02 -5.99
C GLY A 109 -5.68 5.04 -5.72
N SER A 110 -5.03 5.08 -4.56
CA SER A 110 -3.96 4.16 -4.15
C SER A 110 -4.45 3.04 -3.23
N VAL A 111 -5.70 3.09 -2.80
CA VAL A 111 -6.26 2.15 -1.82
C VAL A 111 -7.63 1.70 -2.32
N ALA A 112 -7.79 0.39 -2.50
CA ALA A 112 -9.01 -0.18 -3.08
C ALA A 112 -9.51 -1.40 -2.31
N LEU A 113 -10.82 -1.62 -2.35
CA LEU A 113 -11.46 -2.84 -1.86
C LEU A 113 -11.77 -3.77 -3.03
N ASP A 114 -11.44 -5.05 -2.89
CA ASP A 114 -11.68 -6.07 -3.90
C ASP A 114 -12.77 -7.06 -3.47
N GLY A 115 -13.76 -7.26 -4.33
CA GLY A 115 -14.83 -8.25 -4.12
C GLY A 115 -15.76 -8.01 -2.94
N VAL A 116 -15.84 -6.77 -2.42
CA VAL A 116 -16.72 -6.44 -1.28
C VAL A 116 -18.17 -6.26 -1.74
N PRO A 117 -19.14 -7.06 -1.24
CA PRO A 117 -20.53 -6.96 -1.66
C PRO A 117 -21.12 -5.57 -1.40
N GLY A 118 -21.81 -5.00 -2.38
CA GLY A 118 -22.48 -3.70 -2.24
C GLY A 118 -21.55 -2.49 -2.30
N VAL A 119 -20.23 -2.69 -2.43
CA VAL A 119 -19.26 -1.64 -2.78
C VAL A 119 -19.02 -1.73 -4.28
N THR A 120 -19.51 -0.77 -5.05
CA THR A 120 -19.38 -0.79 -6.50
C THR A 120 -18.95 0.57 -7.02
N ALA A 121 -17.86 0.60 -7.79
CA ALA A 121 -17.58 1.73 -8.68
C ALA A 121 -18.55 1.71 -9.88
N ASP A 122 -18.59 2.80 -10.64
CA ASP A 122 -19.20 2.86 -11.98
C ASP A 122 -18.58 1.76 -12.89
N GLY A 123 -19.14 0.55 -12.91
CA GLY A 123 -18.54 -0.61 -13.60
C GLY A 123 -19.31 -1.92 -13.42
N ASP A 124 -18.73 -3.04 -13.88
CA ASP A 124 -19.34 -4.38 -13.81
C ASP A 124 -19.03 -5.14 -12.50
N GLY A 125 -18.31 -4.50 -11.57
CA GLY A 125 -17.93 -5.06 -10.27
C GLY A 125 -16.75 -6.04 -10.30
N SER A 126 -16.03 -6.14 -11.42
CA SER A 126 -14.89 -7.06 -11.57
C SER A 126 -13.53 -6.48 -11.18
N GLU A 127 -13.45 -5.16 -10.92
CA GLU A 127 -12.21 -4.46 -10.59
C GLU A 127 -12.24 -3.97 -9.13
N PRO A 128 -11.07 -3.92 -8.44
CA PRO A 128 -10.98 -3.31 -7.12
C PRO A 128 -11.50 -1.87 -7.13
N VAL A 129 -12.31 -1.52 -6.14
CA VAL A 129 -12.99 -0.23 -6.02
C VAL A 129 -12.13 0.71 -5.18
N PRO A 130 -11.60 1.83 -5.73
CA PRO A 130 -10.83 2.80 -4.96
C PRO A 130 -11.69 3.50 -3.91
N ALA A 131 -11.07 4.07 -2.88
CA ALA A 131 -11.79 4.87 -1.89
C ALA A 131 -12.46 6.09 -2.54
N ASP A 132 -13.67 6.43 -2.11
CA ASP A 132 -14.43 7.58 -2.62
C ASP A 132 -13.85 8.92 -2.14
N ALA A 133 -13.39 8.92 -0.88
CA ALA A 133 -12.80 10.09 -0.24
C ALA A 133 -11.80 9.70 0.85
N VAL A 134 -10.98 10.69 1.22
CA VAL A 134 -10.05 10.62 2.34
C VAL A 134 -10.35 11.77 3.29
N HIS A 135 -10.50 11.47 4.57
CA HIS A 135 -10.79 12.45 5.63
C HIS A 135 -9.71 12.45 6.68
N VAL A 136 -9.33 13.62 7.17
CA VAL A 136 -8.41 13.75 8.31
C VAL A 136 -9.17 13.40 9.59
N MET A 137 -8.66 12.45 10.37
CA MET A 137 -9.33 11.97 11.59
C MET A 137 -9.42 13.04 12.69
N ALA A 138 -8.49 14.00 12.70
CA ALA A 138 -8.43 15.04 13.71
C ALA A 138 -9.62 16.02 13.66
N ASP A 139 -10.19 16.28 12.48
CA ASP A 139 -11.24 17.30 12.28
C ASP A 139 -12.34 16.90 11.29
N GLY A 140 -12.24 15.72 10.66
CA GLY A 140 -13.22 15.20 9.69
C GLY A 140 -13.16 15.87 8.31
N THR A 141 -12.24 16.82 8.09
CA THR A 141 -12.14 17.53 6.81
C THR A 141 -11.64 16.61 5.71
N ARG A 142 -12.13 16.82 4.48
CA ARG A 142 -11.62 16.11 3.30
C ARG A 142 -10.16 16.50 3.08
N LEU A 143 -9.30 15.50 2.93
CA LEU A 143 -7.89 15.69 2.63
C LEU A 143 -7.71 15.84 1.13
N ASP A 144 -7.60 17.08 0.64
CA ASP A 144 -7.39 17.36 -0.78
C ASP A 144 -5.90 17.41 -1.17
N ALA A 145 -5.01 17.64 -0.20
CA ALA A 145 -3.58 17.78 -0.41
C ALA A 145 -2.78 17.15 0.74
N VAL A 146 -1.79 16.33 0.39
CA VAL A 146 -0.86 15.69 1.33
C VAL A 146 0.47 16.42 1.25
N GLN A 147 0.79 17.18 2.29
CA GLN A 147 2.04 17.94 2.36
C GLN A 147 3.21 17.06 2.81
N PRO A 148 4.39 17.18 2.18
CA PRO A 148 5.63 16.55 2.64
C PRO A 148 5.99 16.86 4.08
N GLY A 149 6.49 15.85 4.81
CA GLY A 149 6.95 15.97 6.19
C GLY A 149 5.84 16.17 7.23
N LEU A 150 4.59 15.94 6.83
CA LEU A 150 3.44 15.86 7.74
C LEU A 150 2.85 14.46 7.66
N GLU A 151 2.69 13.85 8.83
CA GLU A 151 1.96 12.60 9.02
C GLU A 151 0.48 12.91 9.27
N TYR A 152 -0.41 12.19 8.59
CA TYR A 152 -1.86 12.32 8.73
C TYR A 152 -2.45 10.99 9.18
N GLU A 153 -3.24 11.01 10.26
CA GLU A 153 -4.19 9.93 10.54
C GLU A 153 -5.47 10.20 9.73
N VAL A 154 -5.82 9.26 8.85
CA VAL A 154 -6.90 9.42 7.88
C VAL A 154 -7.92 8.29 7.94
N ALA A 155 -9.15 8.61 7.54
CA ALA A 155 -10.16 7.64 7.17
C ALA A 155 -10.33 7.65 5.64
N LEU A 156 -10.03 6.54 4.99
CA LEU A 156 -10.40 6.29 3.60
C LEU A 156 -11.75 5.58 3.59
N VAL A 157 -12.69 6.08 2.80
CA VAL A 157 -14.10 5.66 2.89
C VAL A 157 -14.64 5.11 1.59
N TRP A 158 -15.52 4.12 1.72
CA TRP A 158 -16.33 3.56 0.64
C TRP A 158 -17.79 3.57 1.03
N GLU A 159 -18.65 3.96 0.11
CA GLU A 159 -20.09 3.72 0.23
C GLU A 159 -20.41 2.25 -0.07
N GLN A 160 -21.24 1.65 0.77
CA GLN A 160 -21.72 0.29 0.63
C GLN A 160 -23.24 0.26 0.72
N ASP A 161 -23.92 -0.44 -0.20
CA ASP A 161 -25.37 -0.67 -0.13
C ASP A 161 -25.74 -1.33 1.21
N ALA A 162 -26.63 -0.68 1.97
CA ALA A 162 -27.06 -1.15 3.28
C ALA A 162 -27.80 -2.50 3.23
N ARG A 163 -28.30 -2.91 2.04
CA ARG A 163 -28.96 -4.21 1.81
C ARG A 163 -27.98 -5.35 1.61
N ALA A 164 -26.72 -5.08 1.27
CA ALA A 164 -25.70 -6.11 1.21
C ALA A 164 -25.37 -6.59 2.64
N ASP A 165 -24.84 -7.80 2.80
CA ASP A 165 -24.31 -8.23 4.10
C ASP A 165 -23.02 -7.48 4.44
N VAL A 166 -22.82 -7.14 5.72
CA VAL A 166 -21.52 -6.65 6.19
C VAL A 166 -20.54 -7.82 6.18
N PRO A 167 -19.45 -7.76 5.40
CA PRO A 167 -18.48 -8.85 5.39
C PRO A 167 -17.73 -8.89 6.73
N ALA A 168 -17.34 -10.08 7.19
CA ALA A 168 -16.48 -10.22 8.36
C ALA A 168 -15.03 -9.79 8.05
N GLU A 169 -14.61 -9.98 6.80
CA GLU A 169 -13.29 -9.63 6.28
C GLU A 169 -13.45 -8.98 4.90
N ALA A 170 -12.63 -7.97 4.61
CA ALA A 170 -12.59 -7.34 3.30
C ALA A 170 -11.17 -7.32 2.76
N ARG A 171 -11.02 -7.65 1.46
CA ARG A 171 -9.72 -7.67 0.79
C ARG A 171 -9.32 -6.26 0.41
N LEU A 172 -8.27 -5.75 1.04
CA LEU A 172 -7.66 -4.47 0.70
C LEU A 172 -6.55 -4.68 -0.33
N VAL A 173 -6.49 -3.81 -1.32
CA VAL A 173 -5.46 -3.76 -2.35
C VAL A 173 -4.81 -2.38 -2.31
N LEU A 174 -3.49 -2.35 -2.09
CA LEU A 174 -2.69 -1.13 -2.16
C LEU A 174 -2.03 -1.04 -3.53
N VAL A 175 -2.20 0.11 -4.17
CA VAL A 175 -1.76 0.41 -5.53
C VAL A 175 -0.61 1.41 -5.48
N GLY A 176 0.57 0.94 -5.86
CA GLY A 176 1.76 1.75 -5.98
C GLY A 176 1.89 2.43 -7.35
N ARG A 177 2.75 3.45 -7.43
CA ARG A 177 3.06 4.21 -8.65
C ARG A 177 4.55 4.50 -8.73
N THR A 178 5.03 4.69 -9.95
CA THR A 178 6.43 5.05 -10.23
C THR A 178 6.51 6.51 -10.67
N LEU A 179 7.38 7.29 -10.03
CA LEU A 179 7.69 8.64 -10.48
C LEU A 179 8.52 8.58 -11.76
N ARG A 180 7.99 9.12 -12.85
CA ARG A 180 8.73 9.23 -14.12
C ARG A 180 8.27 10.41 -14.94
N GLU A 181 9.08 10.73 -15.95
CA GLU A 181 8.73 11.75 -16.93
C GLU A 181 7.55 11.27 -17.81
N SER A 182 6.50 12.09 -17.87
CA SER A 182 5.37 11.93 -18.79
C SER A 182 5.85 12.09 -20.23
N SER A 183 5.43 11.18 -21.12
CA SER A 183 5.78 11.24 -22.55
C SER A 183 4.98 12.30 -23.32
N ILE A 184 3.99 12.93 -22.70
CA ILE A 184 3.09 13.90 -23.35
C ILE A 184 3.63 15.32 -23.19
N ASP A 185 3.99 15.70 -21.97
CA ASP A 185 4.34 17.06 -21.59
C ASP A 185 5.69 17.16 -20.85
N HIS A 186 6.41 16.05 -20.68
CA HIS A 186 7.74 15.97 -20.07
C HIS A 186 7.80 16.45 -18.60
N THR A 187 6.67 16.42 -17.90
CA THR A 187 6.60 16.69 -16.46
C THR A 187 6.88 15.41 -15.66
N GLN A 188 7.37 15.54 -14.42
CA GLN A 188 7.53 14.39 -13.52
C GLN A 188 6.18 14.09 -12.86
N GLU A 189 5.67 12.88 -13.06
CA GLU A 189 4.37 12.45 -12.58
C GLU A 189 4.43 11.04 -11.99
N TRP A 190 3.55 10.77 -11.02
CA TRP A 190 3.33 9.43 -10.49
C TRP A 190 2.46 8.63 -11.46
N LEU A 191 3.06 7.68 -12.15
CA LEU A 191 2.42 6.90 -13.22
C LEU A 191 2.47 5.41 -12.92
N ASP A 192 1.94 4.61 -13.85
CA ASP A 192 1.96 3.14 -13.82
C ASP A 192 1.35 2.55 -12.54
N PRO A 193 0.04 2.78 -12.30
CA PRO A 193 -0.64 2.22 -11.15
C PRO A 193 -0.61 0.68 -11.21
N LEU A 194 -0.02 0.05 -10.20
CA LEU A 194 0.05 -1.41 -10.08
C LEU A 194 -0.19 -1.84 -8.63
N PRO A 195 -0.93 -2.95 -8.39
CA PRO A 195 -1.01 -3.53 -7.06
C PRO A 195 0.38 -3.88 -6.52
N VAL A 196 0.70 -3.43 -5.31
CA VAL A 196 1.98 -3.70 -4.64
C VAL A 196 1.81 -4.54 -3.38
N ALA A 197 0.67 -4.41 -2.70
CA ALA A 197 0.32 -5.24 -1.56
C ALA A 197 -1.19 -5.54 -1.52
N ALA A 198 -1.57 -6.70 -0.99
CA ALA A 198 -2.97 -7.04 -0.77
C ALA A 198 -3.14 -8.00 0.41
N GLY A 199 -4.26 -7.90 1.11
CA GLY A 199 -4.56 -8.75 2.25
C GLY A 199 -5.97 -8.56 2.76
N ASP A 200 -6.45 -9.54 3.52
CA ASP A 200 -7.78 -9.53 4.11
C ASP A 200 -7.71 -8.86 5.48
N LEU A 201 -8.58 -7.88 5.72
CA LEU A 201 -8.70 -7.15 6.97
C LEU A 201 -10.03 -7.46 7.64
N GLU A 202 -9.99 -7.72 8.96
CA GLU A 202 -11.20 -7.83 9.75
C GLU A 202 -12.01 -6.52 9.68
N VAL A 203 -13.30 -6.65 9.43
CA VAL A 203 -14.24 -5.53 9.41
C VAL A 203 -14.99 -5.50 10.73
N THR A 204 -14.68 -4.51 11.56
CA THR A 204 -15.38 -4.35 12.83
C THR A 204 -16.69 -3.57 12.62
N ALA A 205 -17.81 -4.12 13.09
CA ALA A 205 -19.09 -3.41 13.14
C ALA A 205 -19.03 -2.20 14.10
N PRO A 206 -19.86 -1.16 13.92
CA PRO A 206 -19.98 -0.09 14.90
C PRO A 206 -20.34 -0.69 16.27
N PRO A 207 -19.84 -0.11 17.39
CA PRO A 207 -20.35 -0.46 18.69
C PRO A 207 -21.87 -0.17 18.70
N PRO A 208 -22.69 -1.00 19.37
CA PRO A 208 -24.12 -0.72 19.46
C PRO A 208 -24.28 0.69 20.03
N SER A 209 -25.06 1.53 19.35
CA SER A 209 -25.40 2.87 19.82
C SER A 209 -25.87 2.73 21.26
N GLU A 210 -25.11 3.31 22.19
CA GLU A 210 -25.54 3.45 23.57
C GLU A 210 -26.75 4.39 23.52
N ASP A 211 -27.95 3.81 23.37
CA ASP A 211 -29.21 4.53 23.52
C ASP A 211 -29.13 5.28 24.87
N GLU A 212 -29.09 6.60 24.78
CA GLU A 212 -29.16 7.51 25.92
C GLU A 212 -30.33 7.10 26.81
N SER A 213 -30.01 6.62 28.02
CA SER A 213 -30.99 6.27 29.06
C SER A 213 -31.48 7.48 29.83
#